data_AF-A0A812XJE8-F1
#
_entry.id   AF-A0A812XJE8-F1
#
_cell.length_a   1.000
_cell.length_b   1.000
_cell.length_c   1.000
_cell.angle_alpha   90.00
_cell.angle_beta   90.00
_cell.angle_gamma   90.00
#
_symmetry.space_group_name_H-M   'P 1'
#
loop_
_entity.id
_entity.type
_entity.pdbx_description
1 polymer ?
#
loop_
_entity_poly.entity_id
_entity_poly.type
_entity_poly.pdbx_seq_one_letter_code
_entity_poly.pdbx_strand_id
1 'polypeptide(L)'
;ELDLPEVLDMMRKSTIALQQILNALPVSSADDLKPEEWWGACWQGACEWLQQNRETWQGWMPEQSNCYAGQGMQEDGVWLTTRSPNATCGSCPPGRYSVLLEDALGATAVCRLCHPGTSQEQAMSVSCDVCLPGTKADQWGATQCQWCPQGQYQWEFGATECRSCEESKTTIALASISEWDCVCKPGRYLRNETECVPCPEGMYCAGDSFPVFQLAGYWVEQSYVEGLSSYSVFSCRETSRCPAGEPGLCNVGRTGRACADCFRGYASDVDGSCKPCDALSMWPFLLLPIVMLGLLPLLVAATILMSRARRVAVSIFIVCVIFGQLVVCLQSLEAIYQFEISWIDPAKAVLSSLAIFSLDIEFSCILDPQSHVVEYGSQLLAYPAVLLG
;
A
#
# COMPACT_ATOMS: atom_id res chain seq x y z
N GLU A 1 -53.24 -10.01 -37.83
CA GLU A 1 -53.19 -11.49 -37.76
C GLU A 1 -52.66 -11.83 -36.38
N LEU A 2 -53.53 -12.15 -35.43
CA LEU A 2 -53.12 -12.68 -34.12
C LEU A 2 -53.37 -14.18 -34.17
N ASP A 3 -52.38 -14.96 -33.76
CA ASP A 3 -52.47 -16.42 -33.83
C ASP A 3 -53.50 -16.91 -32.80
N LEU A 4 -54.39 -17.80 -33.25
CA LEU A 4 -55.56 -18.25 -32.48
C LEU A 4 -55.21 -18.85 -31.10
N PRO A 5 -54.08 -19.56 -30.92
CA PRO A 5 -53.62 -20.03 -29.60
C PRO A 5 -53.28 -18.89 -28.63
N GLU A 6 -52.78 -17.76 -29.15
CA GLU A 6 -52.35 -16.60 -28.38
C GLU A 6 -53.57 -15.84 -27.83
N VAL A 7 -54.61 -15.71 -28.65
CA VAL A 7 -55.91 -15.14 -28.23
C VAL A 7 -56.57 -16.00 -27.15
N LEU A 8 -56.46 -17.33 -27.23
CA LEU A 8 -57.02 -18.25 -26.24
C LEU A 8 -56.23 -18.24 -24.91
N ASP A 9 -54.90 -18.14 -24.97
CA ASP A 9 -54.06 -17.98 -23.77
C ASP A 9 -54.34 -16.64 -23.06
N MET A 10 -54.55 -15.57 -23.83
CA MET A 10 -54.99 -14.26 -23.32
C MET A 10 -56.38 -14.35 -22.66
N MET A 11 -57.36 -14.98 -23.31
CA MET A 11 -58.72 -15.14 -22.75
C MET A 11 -58.75 -16.02 -21.50
N ARG A 12 -57.87 -17.03 -21.40
CA ARG A 12 -57.77 -17.90 -20.22
C ARG A 12 -57.21 -17.17 -18.99
N LYS A 13 -56.39 -16.13 -19.19
CA LYS A 13 -55.81 -15.30 -18.11
C LYS A 13 -56.76 -14.21 -17.59
N SER A 14 -57.81 -13.85 -18.34
CA SER A 14 -58.86 -12.93 -17.92
C SER A 14 -60.17 -13.66 -17.62
N THR A 15 -60.43 -13.99 -16.35
CA THR A 15 -61.66 -14.68 -15.90
C THR A 15 -62.95 -13.94 -16.25
N ILE A 16 -62.89 -12.63 -16.52
CA ILE A 16 -64.04 -11.79 -16.85
C ILE A 16 -64.47 -11.92 -18.32
N ALA A 17 -63.50 -12.07 -19.25
CA ALA A 17 -63.79 -12.05 -20.69
C ALA A 17 -64.50 -13.32 -21.17
N LEU A 18 -64.11 -14.50 -20.65
CA LEU A 18 -64.66 -15.78 -21.08
C LEU A 18 -66.17 -15.90 -20.82
N GLN A 19 -66.63 -15.42 -19.65
CA GLN A 19 -68.04 -15.51 -19.24
C GLN A 19 -68.94 -14.57 -20.05
N GLN A 20 -68.45 -13.39 -20.42
CA GLN A 20 -69.20 -12.43 -21.24
C GLN A 20 -69.30 -12.88 -22.70
N ILE A 21 -68.25 -13.49 -23.24
CA ILE A 21 -68.26 -14.09 -24.58
C ILE A 21 -69.25 -15.27 -24.63
N LEU A 22 -69.22 -16.16 -23.62
CA LEU A 22 -70.16 -17.29 -23.52
C LEU A 22 -71.64 -16.84 -23.46
N ASN A 23 -71.92 -15.71 -22.82
CA ASN A 23 -73.27 -15.16 -22.73
C ASN A 23 -73.75 -14.43 -24.00
N ALA A 24 -72.82 -14.05 -24.89
CA ALA A 24 -73.11 -13.28 -26.10
C ALA A 24 -73.14 -14.12 -27.38
N LEU A 25 -72.69 -15.38 -27.31
CA LEU A 25 -72.84 -16.34 -28.40
C LEU A 25 -74.34 -16.61 -28.64
N PRO A 26 -74.83 -16.48 -29.88
CA PRO A 26 -76.20 -16.87 -30.19
C PRO A 26 -76.29 -18.39 -30.05
N VAL A 27 -76.95 -18.86 -28.98
CA VAL A 27 -77.35 -20.26 -28.86
C VAL A 27 -78.46 -20.51 -29.87
N SER A 28 -78.10 -20.61 -31.14
CA SER A 28 -79.04 -20.99 -32.20
C SER A 28 -79.15 -22.51 -32.24
N SER A 29 -80.25 -22.99 -31.66
CA SER A 29 -80.88 -24.31 -31.83
C SER A 29 -79.95 -25.50 -32.07
N ALA A 30 -79.58 -26.10 -30.95
CA ALA A 30 -78.84 -27.33 -30.73
C ALA A 30 -79.54 -28.63 -31.20
N ASP A 31 -80.50 -28.60 -32.12
CA ASP A 31 -81.44 -29.72 -32.25
C ASP A 31 -81.15 -30.73 -33.38
N ASP A 32 -80.19 -30.47 -34.30
CA ASP A 32 -80.00 -31.35 -35.48
C ASP A 32 -78.54 -31.80 -35.80
N LEU A 33 -77.55 -31.56 -34.92
CA LEU A 33 -76.15 -31.90 -35.21
C LEU A 33 -75.58 -33.02 -34.33
N LYS A 34 -74.82 -33.93 -34.95
CA LYS A 34 -74.16 -35.07 -34.28
C LYS A 34 -73.00 -34.59 -33.37
N PRO A 35 -72.72 -35.27 -32.24
CA PRO A 35 -71.78 -34.79 -31.20
C PRO A 35 -70.33 -34.51 -31.66
N GLU A 36 -69.90 -35.11 -32.78
CA GLU A 36 -68.53 -34.99 -33.30
C GLU A 36 -68.34 -33.78 -34.23
N GLU A 37 -69.42 -33.22 -34.80
CA GLU A 37 -69.41 -32.03 -35.67
C GLU A 37 -69.73 -30.74 -34.90
N TRP A 38 -70.22 -30.88 -33.66
CA TRP A 38 -70.59 -29.79 -32.76
C TRP A 38 -69.45 -28.83 -32.44
N TRP A 39 -68.25 -29.37 -32.17
CA TRP A 39 -67.10 -28.53 -31.80
C TRP A 39 -66.66 -27.64 -32.96
N GLY A 40 -66.75 -28.11 -34.21
CA GLY A 40 -66.41 -27.31 -35.40
C GLY A 40 -67.42 -26.20 -35.69
N ALA A 41 -68.72 -26.50 -35.58
CA ALA A 41 -69.79 -25.54 -35.84
C ALA A 41 -69.92 -24.46 -34.74
N CYS A 42 -69.83 -24.85 -33.46
CA CYS A 42 -69.75 -23.88 -32.35
C CYS A 42 -68.48 -23.00 -32.47
N TRP A 43 -67.38 -23.57 -32.95
CA TRP A 43 -66.14 -22.83 -33.16
C TRP A 43 -66.25 -21.81 -34.29
N GLN A 44 -66.83 -22.19 -35.43
CA GLN A 44 -67.09 -21.25 -36.53
C GLN A 44 -68.05 -20.13 -36.13
N GLY A 45 -69.16 -20.45 -35.45
CA GLY A 45 -70.09 -19.44 -34.95
C GLY A 45 -69.45 -18.48 -33.92
N ALA A 46 -68.58 -18.99 -33.05
CA ALA A 46 -67.82 -18.17 -32.12
C ALA A 46 -66.80 -17.27 -32.83
N CYS A 47 -66.10 -17.78 -33.84
CA CYS A 47 -65.19 -16.98 -34.66
C CYS A 47 -65.92 -15.89 -35.46
N GLU A 48 -67.06 -16.21 -36.07
CA GLU A 48 -67.88 -15.24 -36.81
C GLU A 48 -68.44 -14.15 -35.88
N TRP A 49 -68.92 -14.53 -34.69
CA TRP A 49 -69.38 -13.57 -33.70
C TRP A 49 -68.25 -12.64 -33.23
N LEU A 50 -67.07 -13.19 -32.93
CA LEU A 50 -65.89 -12.40 -32.56
C LEU A 50 -65.48 -11.44 -33.69
N GLN A 51 -65.55 -11.85 -34.95
CA GLN A 51 -65.24 -10.96 -36.08
C GLN A 51 -66.29 -9.86 -36.28
N GLN A 52 -67.57 -10.16 -36.10
CA GLN A 52 -68.67 -9.21 -36.31
C GLN A 52 -68.89 -8.24 -35.14
N ASN A 53 -68.52 -8.62 -33.92
CA ASN A 53 -68.79 -7.85 -32.69
C ASN A 53 -67.51 -7.23 -32.10
N ARG A 54 -66.58 -6.84 -32.96
CA ARG A 54 -65.28 -6.26 -32.56
C ARG A 54 -65.44 -5.10 -31.57
N GLU A 55 -66.34 -4.16 -31.85
CA GLU A 55 -66.59 -3.00 -30.98
C GLU A 55 -67.06 -3.40 -29.58
N THR A 56 -67.72 -4.55 -29.44
CA THR A 56 -68.28 -5.04 -28.17
C THR A 56 -67.20 -5.59 -27.25
N TRP A 57 -66.25 -6.38 -27.78
CA TRP A 57 -65.22 -7.03 -26.96
C TRP A 57 -63.85 -6.33 -27.00
N GLN A 58 -63.62 -5.40 -27.92
CA GLN A 58 -62.32 -4.70 -28.02
C GLN A 58 -61.98 -3.92 -26.75
N GLY A 59 -62.98 -3.39 -26.03
CA GLY A 59 -62.80 -2.75 -24.72
C GLY A 59 -62.66 -3.72 -23.55
N TRP A 60 -62.84 -5.03 -23.76
CA TRP A 60 -62.66 -6.07 -22.75
C TRP A 60 -61.24 -6.66 -22.77
N MET A 61 -60.51 -6.48 -23.87
CA MET A 61 -59.08 -6.77 -23.93
C MET A 61 -58.37 -5.83 -22.94
N PRO A 62 -57.59 -6.33 -21.96
CA PRO A 62 -56.73 -5.45 -21.19
C PRO A 62 -55.85 -4.69 -22.19
N GLU A 63 -55.87 -3.36 -22.13
CA GLU A 63 -54.99 -2.55 -22.96
C GLU A 63 -53.56 -3.09 -22.79
N GLN A 64 -52.85 -3.31 -23.90
CA GLN A 64 -51.45 -3.80 -23.88
C GLN A 64 -50.51 -2.89 -23.05
N SER A 65 -51.01 -1.72 -22.65
CA SER A 65 -50.39 -0.69 -21.83
C SER A 65 -50.49 -0.90 -20.31
N ASN A 66 -51.09 -1.98 -19.79
CA ASN A 66 -51.31 -2.17 -18.34
C ASN A 66 -50.27 -3.10 -17.70
N CYS A 67 -49.10 -2.55 -17.36
CA CYS A 67 -47.97 -3.31 -16.83
C CYS A 67 -48.02 -3.47 -15.30
N TYR A 68 -47.55 -4.61 -14.80
CA TYR A 68 -47.51 -4.92 -13.37
C TYR A 68 -46.20 -4.49 -12.70
N ALA A 69 -46.15 -4.56 -11.37
CA ALA A 69 -44.94 -4.28 -10.60
C ALA A 69 -43.76 -5.15 -11.07
N GLY A 70 -42.62 -4.50 -11.34
CA GLY A 70 -41.43 -5.12 -11.92
C GLY A 70 -41.40 -5.08 -13.46
N GLN A 71 -42.51 -4.74 -14.10
CA GLN A 71 -42.58 -4.50 -15.54
C GLN A 71 -42.72 -3.01 -15.82
N GLY A 72 -42.48 -2.62 -17.08
CA GLY A 72 -42.79 -1.29 -17.55
C GLY A 72 -43.07 -1.25 -19.04
N MET A 73 -43.71 -0.16 -19.45
CA MET A 73 -44.04 0.08 -20.85
C MET A 73 -42.80 0.27 -21.73
N GLN A 74 -42.78 -0.39 -22.88
CA GLN A 74 -41.74 -0.33 -23.88
C GLN A 74 -42.34 -0.35 -25.30
N GLU A 75 -41.77 0.44 -26.20
CA GLU A 75 -42.13 0.48 -27.62
C GLU A 75 -40.84 0.41 -28.44
N ASP A 76 -40.73 -0.56 -29.35
CA ASP A 76 -39.55 -0.81 -30.19
C ASP A 76 -38.21 -0.86 -29.43
N GLY A 77 -38.20 -1.45 -28.23
CA GLY A 77 -37.00 -1.55 -27.39
C GLY A 77 -36.71 -0.31 -26.53
N VAL A 78 -37.50 0.75 -26.64
CA VAL A 78 -37.33 1.99 -25.85
C VAL A 78 -38.30 2.04 -24.68
N TRP A 79 -37.77 2.24 -23.46
CA TRP A 79 -38.57 2.37 -22.25
C TRP A 79 -39.30 3.70 -22.20
N LEU A 80 -40.62 3.64 -22.07
CA LEU A 80 -41.48 4.82 -22.05
C LEU A 80 -41.67 5.34 -20.61
N THR A 81 -41.86 6.65 -20.48
CA THR A 81 -42.16 7.32 -19.20
C THR A 81 -43.61 7.81 -19.11
N THR A 82 -44.35 7.73 -20.22
CA THR A 82 -45.75 8.13 -20.36
C THR A 82 -46.54 7.02 -21.06
N ARG A 83 -47.86 6.98 -20.88
CA ARG A 83 -48.73 5.96 -21.49
C ARG A 83 -48.73 6.08 -23.02
N SER A 84 -48.54 4.95 -23.71
CA SER A 84 -48.67 4.80 -25.17
C SER A 84 -49.61 3.62 -25.45
N PRO A 85 -50.59 3.76 -26.36
CA PRO A 85 -51.52 2.67 -26.70
C PRO A 85 -50.83 1.51 -27.44
N ASN A 86 -49.66 1.75 -28.03
CA ASN A 86 -48.84 0.74 -28.72
C ASN A 86 -47.76 0.13 -27.79
N ALA A 87 -47.71 0.55 -26.52
CA ALA A 87 -46.73 0.02 -25.60
C ALA A 87 -46.98 -1.46 -25.32
N THR A 88 -45.89 -2.21 -25.21
CA THR A 88 -45.86 -3.57 -24.67
C THR A 88 -45.21 -3.56 -23.29
N CYS A 89 -45.49 -4.56 -22.46
CA CYS A 89 -44.88 -4.67 -21.14
C CYS A 89 -43.62 -5.53 -21.18
N GLY A 90 -42.50 -4.96 -20.78
CA GLY A 90 -41.23 -5.67 -20.59
C GLY A 90 -40.80 -5.67 -19.12
N SER A 91 -40.02 -6.67 -18.70
CA SER A 91 -39.40 -6.68 -17.38
C SER A 91 -38.37 -5.56 -17.26
N CYS A 92 -38.45 -4.73 -16.21
CA CYS A 92 -37.45 -3.70 -16.00
C CYS A 92 -36.06 -4.33 -15.86
N PRO A 93 -35.08 -3.94 -16.69
CA PRO A 93 -33.74 -4.50 -16.65
C PRO A 93 -32.96 -3.94 -15.45
N PRO A 94 -31.80 -4.54 -15.10
CA PRO A 94 -30.88 -3.97 -14.13
C PRO A 94 -30.59 -2.49 -14.40
N GLY A 95 -30.42 -1.72 -13.32
CA GLY A 95 -30.30 -0.26 -13.37
C GLY A 95 -31.63 0.47 -13.54
N ARG A 96 -32.75 -0.26 -13.65
CA ARG A 96 -34.10 0.32 -13.66
C ARG A 96 -34.99 -0.31 -12.61
N TYR A 97 -35.96 0.46 -12.15
CA TYR A 97 -37.01 0.01 -11.25
C TYR A 97 -38.37 0.39 -11.79
N SER A 98 -39.34 -0.48 -11.53
CA SER A 98 -40.75 -0.29 -11.87
C SER A 98 -41.38 0.69 -10.90
N VAL A 99 -41.99 1.76 -11.42
CA VAL A 99 -42.82 2.69 -10.66
C VAL A 99 -44.22 2.75 -11.25
N LEU A 100 -45.21 2.87 -10.38
CA LEU A 100 -46.60 3.04 -10.80
C LEU A 100 -46.80 4.42 -11.44
N LEU A 101 -47.45 4.44 -12.61
CA LEU A 101 -47.93 5.61 -13.31
C LEU A 101 -49.46 5.60 -13.27
N GLU A 102 -50.05 6.55 -12.56
CA GLU A 102 -51.49 6.76 -12.52
C GLU A 102 -51.86 7.92 -13.43
N ASP A 103 -52.81 7.70 -14.34
CA ASP A 103 -53.39 8.74 -15.19
C ASP A 103 -54.91 8.54 -15.35
N ALA A 104 -55.55 9.32 -16.23
CA ALA A 104 -57.00 9.30 -16.43
C ALA A 104 -57.56 7.93 -16.90
N LEU A 105 -56.72 7.05 -17.45
CA LEU A 105 -57.07 5.71 -17.92
C LEU A 105 -56.78 4.61 -16.86
N GLY A 106 -56.27 4.99 -15.68
CA GLY A 106 -55.97 4.08 -14.58
C GLY A 106 -54.48 3.91 -14.31
N ALA A 107 -54.12 2.92 -13.50
CA ALA A 107 -52.74 2.69 -13.04
C ALA A 107 -52.01 1.67 -13.94
N THR A 108 -50.81 2.01 -14.40
CA THR A 108 -49.87 1.13 -15.10
C THR A 108 -48.46 1.27 -14.51
N ALA A 109 -47.45 0.58 -15.03
CA ALA A 109 -46.07 0.67 -14.56
C ALA A 109 -45.11 1.13 -15.68
N VAL A 110 -44.06 1.87 -15.28
CA VAL A 110 -42.97 2.32 -16.15
C VAL A 110 -41.61 2.04 -15.50
N CYS A 111 -40.60 1.75 -16.32
CA CYS A 111 -39.25 1.49 -15.84
C CYS A 111 -38.42 2.78 -15.80
N ARG A 112 -38.12 3.29 -14.60
CA ARG A 112 -37.24 4.46 -14.41
C ARG A 112 -35.82 4.03 -14.08
N LEU A 113 -34.85 4.84 -14.51
CA LEU A 113 -33.45 4.65 -14.14
C LEU A 113 -33.27 4.88 -12.64
N CYS A 114 -32.41 4.10 -12.01
CA CYS A 114 -31.94 4.39 -10.67
C CYS A 114 -31.27 5.77 -10.64
N HIS A 115 -31.59 6.56 -9.62
CA HIS A 115 -30.99 7.87 -9.44
C HIS A 115 -29.56 7.70 -8.92
N PRO A 116 -28.62 8.63 -9.20
CA PRO A 116 -27.32 8.66 -8.53
C PRO A 116 -27.45 8.49 -7.01
N GLY A 117 -26.57 7.69 -6.43
CA GLY A 117 -26.63 7.21 -5.04
C GLY A 117 -27.39 5.89 -4.86
N THR A 118 -28.03 5.37 -5.90
CA THR A 118 -28.76 4.10 -5.85
C THR A 118 -28.35 3.18 -6.98
N SER A 119 -28.50 1.88 -6.79
CA SER A 119 -28.23 0.89 -7.83
C SER A 119 -29.26 -0.24 -7.81
N GLN A 120 -29.35 -0.99 -8.89
CA GLN A 120 -30.20 -2.17 -8.95
C GLN A 120 -29.60 -3.25 -9.85
N GLU A 121 -29.20 -4.37 -9.27
CA GLU A 121 -28.56 -5.48 -9.98
C GLU A 121 -29.58 -6.44 -10.58
N GLN A 122 -30.73 -6.62 -9.92
CA GLN A 122 -31.76 -7.56 -10.36
C GLN A 122 -32.79 -6.91 -11.31
N ALA A 123 -33.20 -7.67 -12.32
CA ALA A 123 -34.36 -7.32 -13.12
C ALA A 123 -35.66 -7.44 -12.31
N MET A 124 -36.74 -6.83 -12.83
CA MET A 124 -38.08 -6.85 -12.21
C MET A 124 -38.17 -6.20 -10.83
N SER A 125 -37.22 -5.33 -10.49
CA SER A 125 -37.27 -4.62 -9.22
C SER A 125 -38.27 -3.47 -9.22
N VAL A 126 -38.79 -3.15 -8.03
CA VAL A 126 -39.72 -2.03 -7.77
C VAL A 126 -39.06 -0.87 -7.03
N SER A 127 -37.78 -1.02 -6.66
CA SER A 127 -36.99 0.02 -6.01
C SER A 127 -35.52 -0.13 -6.37
N CYS A 128 -34.76 0.96 -6.25
CA CYS A 128 -33.30 0.88 -6.29
C CYS A 128 -32.75 0.84 -4.87
N ASP A 129 -31.70 0.05 -4.68
CA ASP A 129 -31.01 -0.07 -3.40
C ASP A 129 -30.05 1.09 -3.22
N VAL A 130 -30.03 1.66 -2.02
CA VAL A 130 -29.17 2.79 -1.66
C VAL A 130 -27.73 2.29 -1.53
N CYS A 131 -26.78 3.02 -2.12
CA CYS A 131 -25.37 2.71 -1.96
C CYS A 131 -24.95 2.82 -0.48
N LEU A 132 -24.37 1.74 0.03
CA LEU A 132 -23.90 1.69 1.41
C LEU A 132 -22.62 2.50 1.59
N PRO A 133 -22.28 2.92 2.82
CA PRO A 133 -20.98 3.51 3.13
C PRO A 133 -19.81 2.72 2.54
N GLY A 134 -18.80 3.43 2.04
CA GLY A 134 -17.69 2.86 1.29
C GLY A 134 -17.99 2.65 -0.20
N THR A 135 -19.21 2.95 -0.66
CA THR A 135 -19.59 2.81 -2.07
C THR A 135 -20.29 4.05 -2.62
N LYS A 136 -20.24 4.24 -3.93
CA LYS A 136 -20.87 5.35 -4.64
C LYS A 136 -21.60 4.89 -5.91
N ALA A 137 -22.56 5.69 -6.37
CA ALA A 137 -23.09 5.62 -7.72
C ALA A 137 -23.28 7.04 -8.27
N ASP A 138 -22.43 7.47 -9.20
CA ASP A 138 -22.43 8.81 -9.81
C ASP A 138 -23.35 8.90 -11.03
N GLN A 139 -23.71 7.77 -11.62
CA GLN A 139 -24.46 7.71 -12.87
C GLN A 139 -25.90 7.24 -12.67
N TRP A 140 -26.79 7.73 -13.53
CA TRP A 140 -28.13 7.22 -13.65
C TRP A 140 -28.13 5.79 -14.17
N GLY A 141 -28.99 4.96 -13.59
CA GLY A 141 -29.15 3.57 -13.96
C GLY A 141 -27.97 2.68 -13.58
N ALA A 142 -27.25 3.02 -12.50
CA ALA A 142 -26.22 2.16 -11.97
C ALA A 142 -26.78 0.76 -11.64
N THR A 143 -26.14 -0.29 -12.14
CA THR A 143 -26.50 -1.67 -11.82
C THR A 143 -25.86 -2.15 -10.52
N GLN A 144 -24.79 -1.49 -10.08
CA GLN A 144 -24.08 -1.78 -8.84
C GLN A 144 -23.44 -0.50 -8.30
N CYS A 145 -23.36 -0.38 -6.97
CA CYS A 145 -22.57 0.67 -6.32
C CYS A 145 -21.07 0.34 -6.41
N GLN A 146 -20.29 1.30 -6.88
CA GLN A 146 -18.85 1.18 -7.04
C GLN A 146 -18.16 1.43 -5.70
N TRP A 147 -17.15 0.63 -5.37
CA TRP A 147 -16.33 0.87 -4.18
C TRP A 147 -15.54 2.17 -4.31
N CYS A 148 -15.40 2.89 -3.19
CA CYS A 148 -14.44 3.97 -3.11
C CYS A 148 -13.02 3.41 -3.36
N PRO A 149 -12.27 3.97 -4.33
CA PRO A 149 -10.92 3.50 -4.63
C PRO A 149 -9.97 3.79 -3.48
N GLN A 150 -8.79 3.17 -3.50
CA GLN A 150 -7.77 3.40 -2.50
C GLN A 150 -7.40 4.90 -2.43
N GLY A 151 -7.32 5.43 -1.22
CA GLY A 151 -7.12 6.86 -0.98
C GLY A 151 -8.41 7.67 -0.93
N GLN A 152 -9.57 7.02 -1.01
CA GLN A 152 -10.88 7.65 -0.85
C GLN A 152 -11.75 6.88 0.14
N TYR A 153 -12.66 7.60 0.78
CA TYR A 153 -13.58 7.10 1.78
C TYR A 153 -14.94 7.78 1.68
N GLN A 154 -15.99 7.17 2.21
CA GLN A 154 -17.33 7.78 2.22
C GLN A 154 -18.21 7.14 3.29
N TRP A 155 -18.80 7.94 4.18
CA TRP A 155 -19.59 7.43 5.30
C TRP A 155 -21.11 7.52 5.11
N GLU A 156 -21.60 8.32 4.17
CA GLU A 156 -23.04 8.54 3.98
C GLU A 156 -23.64 7.47 3.07
N PHE A 157 -24.89 7.10 3.38
CA PHE A 157 -25.72 6.30 2.49
C PHE A 157 -26.12 7.12 1.26
N GLY A 158 -26.16 6.48 0.10
CA GLY A 158 -26.62 7.11 -1.14
C GLY A 158 -25.62 8.07 -1.75
N ALA A 159 -24.33 7.87 -1.47
CA ALA A 159 -23.29 8.75 -1.98
C ALA A 159 -23.14 8.66 -3.50
N THR A 160 -22.91 9.82 -4.12
CA THR A 160 -22.62 9.94 -5.55
C THR A 160 -21.12 10.08 -5.81
N GLU A 161 -20.35 10.45 -4.79
CA GLU A 161 -18.91 10.62 -4.86
C GLU A 161 -18.24 10.09 -3.58
N CYS A 162 -16.94 9.81 -3.67
CA CYS A 162 -16.13 9.44 -2.53
C CYS A 162 -15.23 10.63 -2.17
N ARG A 163 -15.00 10.82 -0.86
CA ARG A 163 -14.14 11.87 -0.33
C ARG A 163 -12.69 11.41 -0.38
N SER A 164 -11.79 12.30 -0.76
CA SER A 164 -10.36 11.96 -0.86
C SER A 164 -9.65 12.18 0.47
N CYS A 165 -8.70 11.30 0.79
CA CYS A 165 -7.74 11.56 1.86
C CYS A 165 -6.88 12.79 1.52
N GLU A 166 -6.27 13.40 2.55
CA GLU A 166 -5.25 14.44 2.38
C GLU A 166 -4.10 13.96 1.46
N GLU A 167 -3.41 14.89 0.79
CA GLU A 167 -2.45 14.59 -0.29
C GLU A 167 -1.34 13.60 0.12
N SER A 168 -0.94 13.58 1.38
CA SER A 168 0.11 12.71 1.94
C SER A 168 -0.41 11.37 2.51
N LYS A 169 -1.73 11.17 2.51
CA LYS A 169 -2.43 10.01 3.08
C LYS A 169 -3.13 9.17 2.01
N THR A 170 -3.48 7.94 2.36
CA THR A 170 -4.21 6.98 1.54
C THR A 170 -4.95 6.00 2.44
N THR A 171 -5.97 5.31 1.93
CA THR A 171 -6.63 4.23 2.69
C THR A 171 -5.86 2.92 2.48
N ILE A 172 -5.91 2.00 3.46
CA ILE A 172 -5.27 0.68 3.30
C ILE A 172 -6.07 -0.20 2.33
N ALA A 173 -7.40 -0.10 2.38
CA ALA A 173 -8.31 -0.92 1.60
C ALA A 173 -9.21 -0.08 0.68
N LEU A 174 -9.83 -0.77 -0.28
CA LEU A 174 -10.97 -0.26 -1.03
C LEU A 174 -12.20 -0.16 -0.11
N ALA A 175 -13.19 0.62 -0.53
CA ALA A 175 -14.47 0.80 0.17
C ALA A 175 -14.34 1.30 1.62
N SER A 176 -13.36 2.17 1.88
CA SER A 176 -13.19 2.79 3.19
C SER A 176 -14.39 3.65 3.57
N ILE A 177 -14.79 3.59 4.83
CA ILE A 177 -15.97 4.29 5.33
C ILE A 177 -15.63 5.53 6.16
N SER A 178 -14.37 5.67 6.59
CA SER A 178 -13.98 6.65 7.58
C SER A 178 -12.73 7.43 7.16
N GLU A 179 -12.67 8.69 7.57
CA GLU A 179 -11.46 9.51 7.42
C GLU A 179 -10.30 8.96 8.26
N TRP A 180 -10.62 8.30 9.37
CA TRP A 180 -9.63 7.67 10.25
C TRP A 180 -8.90 6.49 9.60
N ASP A 181 -9.41 5.98 8.47
CA ASP A 181 -8.74 4.95 7.69
C ASP A 181 -7.64 5.54 6.77
N CYS A 182 -7.54 6.87 6.67
CA CYS A 182 -6.51 7.57 5.90
C CYS A 182 -5.17 7.56 6.65
N VAL A 183 -4.31 6.64 6.23
CA VAL A 183 -2.94 6.43 6.74
C VAL A 183 -1.90 7.09 5.84
N CYS A 184 -0.67 7.31 6.32
CA CYS A 184 0.41 7.83 5.49
C CYS A 184 0.71 6.92 4.29
N LYS A 185 0.97 7.52 3.12
CA LYS A 185 1.40 6.79 1.92
C LYS A 185 2.75 6.06 2.17
N PRO A 186 3.03 4.97 1.43
CA PRO A 186 4.34 4.31 1.47
C PRO A 186 5.50 5.29 1.25
N GLY A 187 6.62 5.07 1.93
CA GLY A 187 7.77 6.00 1.94
C GLY A 187 7.59 7.21 2.86
N ARG A 188 6.53 7.23 3.68
CA ARG A 188 6.30 8.22 4.73
C ARG A 188 5.96 7.52 6.05
N TYR A 189 6.06 8.23 7.16
CA TYR A 189 5.63 7.76 8.47
C TYR A 189 4.84 8.86 9.19
N LEU A 190 3.98 8.46 10.13
CA LEU A 190 3.18 9.39 10.92
C LEU A 190 4.01 9.99 12.06
N ARG A 191 4.06 11.32 12.09
CA ARG A 191 4.65 12.14 13.16
C ARG A 191 3.53 12.94 13.81
N ASN A 192 3.56 13.08 15.14
CA ASN A 192 2.56 13.86 15.90
C ASN A 192 1.11 13.39 15.69
N GLU A 193 0.88 12.10 15.43
CA GLU A 193 -0.44 11.49 15.16
C GLU A 193 -1.22 12.05 13.94
N THR A 194 -0.69 13.05 13.24
CA THR A 194 -1.44 13.79 12.22
C THR A 194 -0.63 14.11 10.97
N GLU A 195 0.70 14.23 11.08
CA GLU A 195 1.58 14.72 10.01
C GLU A 195 2.34 13.56 9.34
N CYS A 196 2.18 13.38 8.03
CA CYS A 196 2.92 12.38 7.27
C CYS A 196 4.23 12.94 6.72
N VAL A 197 5.33 12.61 7.39
CA VAL A 197 6.67 13.07 7.02
C VAL A 197 7.40 12.04 6.14
N PRO A 198 8.27 12.47 5.21
CA PRO A 198 9.08 11.55 4.40
C PRO A 198 9.91 10.59 5.26
N CYS A 199 10.00 9.34 4.83
CA CYS A 199 10.88 8.36 5.46
C CYS A 199 12.34 8.84 5.32
N PRO A 200 13.13 8.90 6.40
CA PRO A 200 14.53 9.27 6.34
C PRO A 200 15.31 8.30 5.46
N GLU A 201 16.40 8.77 4.87
CA GLU A 201 17.34 7.90 4.16
C GLU A 201 17.87 6.81 5.10
N GLY A 202 18.04 5.58 4.60
CA GLY A 202 18.46 4.45 5.42
C GLY A 202 17.33 3.77 6.20
N MET A 203 16.08 4.18 5.98
CA MET A 203 14.90 3.56 6.57
C MET A 203 13.90 3.08 5.52
N TYR A 204 13.06 2.14 5.91
CA TYR A 204 11.90 1.68 5.17
C TYR A 204 10.63 1.93 5.99
N CYS A 205 9.74 2.76 5.45
CA CYS A 205 8.48 3.12 6.05
C CYS A 205 7.33 2.69 5.12
N ALA A 206 6.49 1.77 5.57
CA ALA A 206 5.35 1.29 4.79
C ALA A 206 4.16 2.27 4.79
N GLY A 207 4.26 3.39 5.52
CA GLY A 207 3.16 4.32 5.77
C GLY A 207 2.93 4.48 7.27
N ASP A 208 1.66 4.42 7.68
CA ASP A 208 1.26 4.44 9.10
C ASP A 208 1.34 3.05 9.78
N SER A 209 1.77 2.04 9.02
CA SER A 209 1.94 0.67 9.52
C SER A 209 3.24 0.58 10.32
N PHE A 210 3.13 0.51 11.64
CA PHE A 210 4.22 -0.01 12.47
C PHE A 210 4.48 -1.48 12.13
N PRO A 211 5.75 -1.94 12.12
CA PRO A 211 6.97 -1.20 12.48
C PRO A 211 7.67 -0.54 11.28
N VAL A 212 8.42 0.53 11.55
CA VAL A 212 9.44 1.07 10.63
C VAL A 212 10.72 0.24 10.73
N PHE A 213 11.45 0.11 9.63
CA PHE A 213 12.66 -0.71 9.58
C PHE A 213 13.88 0.12 9.18
N GLN A 214 15.05 -0.23 9.70
CA GLN A 214 16.33 0.26 9.18
C GLN A 214 16.77 -0.59 7.98
N LEU A 215 17.40 0.03 6.99
CA LEU A 215 17.99 -0.63 5.83
C LEU A 215 19.41 -1.10 6.14
N ALA A 216 19.90 -2.09 5.38
CA ALA A 216 21.27 -2.57 5.54
C ALA A 216 22.29 -1.45 5.28
N GLY A 217 23.34 -1.39 6.10
CA GLY A 217 24.31 -0.29 6.09
C GLY A 217 23.92 0.93 6.90
N TYR A 218 22.73 0.94 7.52
CA TYR A 218 22.29 2.02 8.39
C TYR A 218 21.89 1.47 9.77
N TRP A 219 22.17 2.26 10.80
CA TRP A 219 21.74 2.02 12.17
C TRP A 219 20.87 3.18 12.62
N VAL A 220 19.72 2.87 13.22
CA VAL A 220 18.73 3.88 13.58
C VAL A 220 18.55 3.94 15.10
N GLU A 221 18.79 5.11 15.67
CA GLU A 221 18.44 5.43 17.05
C GLU A 221 17.00 5.92 17.10
N GLN A 222 16.11 5.13 17.71
CA GLN A 222 14.74 5.52 17.95
C GLN A 222 14.62 6.16 19.33
N SER A 223 14.08 7.38 19.39
CA SER A 223 13.71 8.04 20.64
C SER A 223 12.21 8.34 20.66
N TYR A 224 11.62 8.23 21.85
CA TYR A 224 10.22 8.56 22.09
C TYR A 224 10.16 9.77 23.02
N VAL A 225 9.76 10.93 22.49
CA VAL A 225 9.68 12.18 23.24
C VAL A 225 8.25 12.68 23.19
N GLU A 226 7.57 12.76 24.33
CA GLU A 226 6.22 13.35 24.44
C GLU A 226 5.16 12.74 23.50
N GLY A 227 5.24 11.43 23.20
CA GLY A 227 4.29 10.80 22.26
C GLY A 227 4.76 10.75 20.81
N LEU A 228 5.88 11.39 20.48
CA LEU A 228 6.46 11.40 19.14
C LEU A 228 7.56 10.35 19.00
N SER A 229 7.48 9.59 17.91
CA SER A 229 8.64 8.85 17.43
C SER A 229 9.60 9.79 16.67
N SER A 230 10.86 9.81 17.10
CA SER A 230 11.96 10.51 16.44
C SER A 230 13.05 9.51 16.09
N TYR A 231 13.58 9.62 14.88
CA TYR A 231 14.57 8.69 14.35
C TYR A 231 15.84 9.44 13.98
N SER A 232 16.97 9.01 14.52
CA SER A 232 18.29 9.49 14.11
C SER A 232 18.99 8.38 13.34
N VAL A 233 19.28 8.61 12.07
CA VAL A 233 19.87 7.60 11.18
C VAL A 233 21.36 7.83 11.01
N PHE A 234 22.15 6.77 11.16
CA PHE A 234 23.60 6.80 11.03
C PHE A 234 24.04 5.77 9.98
N SER A 235 24.89 6.17 9.03
CA SER A 235 25.50 5.22 8.10
C SER A 235 26.61 4.44 8.82
N CYS A 236 26.70 3.16 8.55
CA CYS A 236 27.71 2.29 9.12
C CYS A 236 28.95 2.25 8.22
N ARG A 237 30.13 2.12 8.83
CA ARG A 237 31.43 2.14 8.10
C ARG A 237 31.52 1.04 7.05
N GLU A 238 31.04 -0.16 7.37
CA GLU A 238 30.79 -1.20 6.38
C GLU A 238 29.34 -1.69 6.46
N THR A 239 28.75 -1.99 5.30
CA THR A 239 27.36 -2.48 5.20
C THR A 239 27.13 -3.76 6.02
N SER A 240 28.16 -4.59 6.16
CA SER A 240 28.11 -5.83 6.93
C SER A 240 27.93 -5.61 8.44
N ARG A 241 28.22 -4.42 8.97
CA ARG A 241 28.04 -4.11 10.41
C ARG A 241 26.57 -3.97 10.80
N CYS A 242 25.74 -3.51 9.86
CA CYS A 242 24.37 -3.07 10.12
C CYS A 242 23.39 -3.81 9.20
N PRO A 243 22.73 -4.87 9.69
CA PRO A 243 21.72 -5.58 8.92
C PRO A 243 20.43 -4.77 8.80
N ALA A 244 19.64 -5.07 7.77
CA ALA A 244 18.27 -4.58 7.68
C ALA A 244 17.41 -5.24 8.78
N GLY A 245 16.49 -4.48 9.38
CA GLY A 245 15.65 -4.98 10.47
C GLY A 245 15.05 -3.86 11.31
N GLU A 246 14.76 -4.16 12.57
CA GLU A 246 14.22 -3.17 13.51
C GLU A 246 15.27 -2.08 13.83
N PRO A 247 14.84 -0.84 14.17
CA PRO A 247 15.74 0.22 14.60
C PRO A 247 16.64 -0.23 15.76
N GLY A 248 17.93 0.04 15.63
CA GLY A 248 18.93 -0.27 16.65
C GLY A 248 19.59 -1.64 16.48
N LEU A 249 19.18 -2.42 15.48
CA LEU A 249 19.74 -3.75 15.23
C LEU A 249 21.19 -3.66 14.75
N CYS A 250 22.06 -4.47 15.35
CA CYS A 250 23.45 -4.64 14.93
C CYS A 250 23.72 -6.08 14.50
N ASN A 251 24.74 -6.27 13.66
CA ASN A 251 25.22 -7.61 13.35
C ASN A 251 25.78 -8.28 14.63
N VAL A 252 25.84 -9.61 14.64
CA VAL A 252 26.25 -10.39 15.80
C VAL A 252 27.63 -9.95 16.29
N GLY A 253 27.74 -9.72 17.60
CA GLY A 253 28.99 -9.29 18.21
C GLY A 253 29.18 -7.78 18.31
N ARG A 254 28.29 -6.97 17.69
CA ARG A 254 28.40 -5.51 17.65
C ARG A 254 27.40 -4.80 18.54
N THR A 255 27.78 -3.61 18.98
CA THR A 255 26.99 -2.70 19.81
C THR A 255 27.37 -1.25 19.54
N GLY A 256 26.71 -0.32 20.22
CA GLY A 256 26.98 1.11 20.10
C GLY A 256 26.34 1.75 18.87
N ARG A 257 26.51 3.08 18.76
CA ARG A 257 25.98 3.87 17.65
C ARG A 257 26.65 3.44 16.34
N ALA A 258 25.87 3.28 15.27
CA ALA A 258 26.33 2.78 13.99
C ALA A 258 27.01 1.39 14.05
N CYS A 259 26.72 0.61 15.10
CA CYS A 259 27.35 -0.68 15.38
C CYS A 259 28.89 -0.59 15.32
N ALA A 260 29.45 0.55 15.73
CA ALA A 260 30.87 0.83 15.63
C ALA A 260 31.68 -0.15 16.48
N ASP A 261 31.15 -0.52 17.64
CA ASP A 261 31.91 -1.21 18.67
C ASP A 261 31.64 -2.72 18.66
N CYS A 262 32.68 -3.50 18.94
CA CYS A 262 32.51 -4.91 19.30
C CYS A 262 32.16 -5.06 20.79
N PHE A 263 31.45 -6.12 21.15
CA PHE A 263 31.24 -6.47 22.56
C PHE A 263 32.58 -6.69 23.28
N ARG A 264 32.55 -6.53 24.61
CA ARG A 264 33.72 -6.70 25.47
C ARG A 264 34.44 -8.03 25.20
N GLY A 265 35.76 -7.95 25.03
CA GLY A 265 36.61 -9.11 24.74
C GLY A 265 36.66 -9.51 23.26
N TYR A 266 36.08 -8.71 22.37
CA TYR A 266 36.16 -8.88 20.92
C TYR A 266 36.74 -7.60 20.25
N ALA A 267 37.46 -7.78 19.15
CA ALA A 267 37.99 -6.73 18.29
C ALA A 267 37.44 -6.85 16.87
N SER A 268 37.30 -5.72 16.18
CA SER A 268 36.87 -5.70 14.78
C SER A 268 37.95 -6.31 13.89
N ASP A 269 37.53 -7.22 13.01
CA ASP A 269 38.33 -7.79 11.94
C ASP A 269 38.18 -6.97 10.64
N VAL A 270 39.05 -7.23 9.66
CA VAL A 270 39.10 -6.50 8.37
C VAL A 270 37.79 -6.57 7.60
N ASP A 271 37.02 -7.66 7.74
CA ASP A 271 35.72 -7.85 7.07
C ASP A 271 34.53 -7.27 7.87
N GLY A 272 34.81 -6.54 8.97
CA GLY A 272 33.81 -5.94 9.84
C GLY A 272 33.16 -6.91 10.83
N SER A 273 33.65 -8.15 10.95
CA SER A 273 33.19 -9.11 11.97
C SER A 273 33.92 -8.92 13.30
N CYS A 274 33.29 -9.25 14.43
CA CYS A 274 33.94 -9.19 15.74
C CYS A 274 34.56 -10.54 16.10
N LYS A 275 35.88 -10.57 16.32
CA LYS A 275 36.64 -11.77 16.74
C LYS A 275 37.15 -11.62 18.17
N PRO A 276 37.28 -12.71 18.95
CA PRO A 276 37.80 -12.62 20.31
C PRO A 276 39.23 -12.04 20.31
N CYS A 277 39.56 -11.25 21.34
CA CYS A 277 40.89 -10.65 21.47
C CYS A 277 41.96 -11.75 21.68
N ASP A 278 42.94 -11.83 20.77
CA ASP A 278 44.11 -12.70 20.90
C ASP A 278 45.35 -11.92 21.38
N ALA A 279 46.35 -12.62 21.92
CA ALA A 279 47.60 -12.01 22.41
C ALA A 279 48.35 -11.18 21.35
N LEU A 280 48.12 -11.47 20.06
CA LEU A 280 48.67 -10.71 18.93
C LEU A 280 47.99 -9.34 18.75
N SER A 281 46.72 -9.20 19.12
CA SER A 281 45.98 -7.93 19.05
C SER A 281 46.45 -6.94 20.12
N MET A 282 47.12 -7.43 21.17
CA MET A 282 47.73 -6.63 22.23
C MET A 282 49.19 -6.22 21.92
N TRP A 283 49.80 -6.75 20.85
CA TRP A 283 51.20 -6.48 20.51
C TRP A 283 51.53 -4.99 20.24
N PRO A 284 50.65 -4.16 19.64
CA PRO A 284 50.98 -2.75 19.39
C PRO A 284 51.24 -2.02 20.72
N PHE A 285 50.47 -2.37 21.75
CA PHE A 285 50.59 -1.83 23.11
C PHE A 285 51.78 -2.36 23.90
N LEU A 286 52.26 -3.57 23.59
CA LEU A 286 53.47 -4.13 24.22
C LEU A 286 54.74 -3.62 23.55
N LEU A 287 54.71 -3.40 22.23
CA LEU A 287 55.87 -2.94 21.47
C LEU A 287 56.14 -1.45 21.57
N LEU A 288 55.11 -0.60 21.52
CA LEU A 288 55.26 0.85 21.62
C LEU A 288 56.10 1.28 22.85
N PRO A 289 55.81 0.83 24.08
CA PRO A 289 56.61 1.17 25.24
C PRO A 289 58.01 0.54 25.20
N ILE A 290 58.20 -0.65 24.61
CA ILE A 290 59.53 -1.29 24.51
C ILE A 290 60.43 -0.55 23.51
N VAL A 291 59.89 -0.13 22.37
CA VAL A 291 60.60 0.66 21.36
C VAL A 291 60.91 2.06 21.91
N MET A 292 59.98 2.68 22.64
CA MET A 292 60.13 4.04 23.16
C MET A 292 61.01 4.12 24.41
N LEU A 293 60.88 3.20 25.37
CA LEU A 293 61.74 3.15 26.58
C LEU A 293 63.11 2.50 26.31
N GLY A 294 63.23 1.75 25.22
CA GLY A 294 64.47 1.04 24.86
C GLY A 294 65.27 1.77 23.78
N LEU A 295 64.75 1.81 22.55
CA LEU A 295 65.49 2.27 21.38
C LEU A 295 65.65 3.80 21.35
N LEU A 296 64.62 4.54 21.78
CA LEU A 296 64.68 6.01 21.76
C LEU A 296 65.71 6.59 22.75
N PRO A 297 65.74 6.22 24.04
CA PRO A 297 66.77 6.68 24.98
C PRO A 297 68.15 6.10 24.66
N LEU A 298 68.26 4.91 24.05
CA LEU A 298 69.53 4.40 23.53
C LEU A 298 70.03 5.24 22.34
N LEU A 299 69.15 5.67 21.43
CA LEU A 299 69.48 6.58 20.33
C LEU A 299 69.84 7.97 20.85
N VAL A 300 69.10 8.50 21.83
CA VAL A 300 69.39 9.78 22.48
C VAL A 300 70.70 9.72 23.27
N ALA A 301 70.97 8.65 24.02
CA ALA A 301 72.22 8.46 24.73
C ALA A 301 73.41 8.27 23.77
N ALA A 302 73.24 7.48 22.70
CA ALA A 302 74.25 7.31 21.66
C ALA A 302 74.55 8.63 20.95
N THR A 303 73.54 9.46 20.67
CA THR A 303 73.73 10.79 20.06
C THR A 303 74.37 11.79 21.02
N ILE A 304 74.03 11.78 22.32
CA ILE A 304 74.70 12.60 23.36
C ILE A 304 76.17 12.17 23.52
N LEU A 305 76.46 10.86 23.54
CA LEU A 305 77.82 10.33 23.63
C LEU A 305 78.66 10.63 22.38
N MET A 306 78.04 10.67 21.19
CA MET A 306 78.69 11.08 19.94
C MET A 306 78.77 12.62 19.76
N SER A 307 78.12 13.41 20.62
CA SER A 307 77.97 14.87 20.47
C SER A 307 79.18 15.74 20.87
N ARG A 308 80.41 15.20 20.86
CA ARG A 308 81.62 16.06 20.80
C ARG A 308 81.78 16.78 19.45
N ALA A 309 80.92 16.53 18.45
CA ALA A 309 80.91 17.21 17.15
C ALA A 309 79.57 17.95 16.89
N ARG A 310 79.56 19.26 17.11
CA ARG A 310 78.43 20.21 17.00
C ARG A 310 77.80 20.37 15.60
N ARG A 311 78.10 19.49 14.63
CA ARG A 311 77.47 19.44 13.29
C ARG A 311 76.27 18.48 13.19
N VAL A 312 76.05 17.61 14.17
CA VAL A 312 75.09 16.49 14.10
C VAL A 312 73.65 16.88 14.53
N ALA A 313 73.47 17.90 15.38
CA ALA A 313 72.15 18.28 15.90
C ALA A 313 71.16 18.77 14.82
N VAL A 314 71.65 19.50 13.81
CA VAL A 314 70.83 19.94 12.66
C VAL A 314 70.42 18.75 11.79
N SER A 315 71.32 17.78 11.61
CA SER A 315 71.02 16.55 10.85
C SER A 315 69.95 15.69 11.53
N ILE A 316 69.95 15.59 12.86
CA ILE A 316 68.93 14.83 13.60
C ILE A 316 67.55 15.49 13.48
N PHE A 317 67.46 16.81 13.62
CA PHE A 317 66.19 17.52 13.46
C PHE A 317 65.60 17.28 12.05
N ILE A 318 66.43 17.35 11.02
CA ILE A 318 66.02 17.06 9.64
C ILE A 318 65.55 15.61 9.48
N VAL A 319 66.27 14.64 10.07
CA VAL A 319 65.87 13.22 10.03
C VAL A 319 64.53 12.99 10.75
N CYS A 320 64.30 13.61 11.91
CA CYS A 320 63.03 13.52 12.62
C CYS A 320 61.87 14.13 11.83
N VAL A 321 62.09 15.27 11.15
CA VAL A 321 61.08 15.90 10.29
C VAL A 321 60.78 15.02 9.07
N ILE A 322 61.79 14.44 8.43
CA ILE A 322 61.61 13.52 7.29
C ILE A 322 60.86 12.26 7.73
N PHE A 323 61.21 11.69 8.88
CA PHE A 323 60.52 10.52 9.43
C PHE A 323 59.07 10.84 9.79
N GLY A 324 58.82 11.98 10.43
CA GLY A 324 57.45 12.45 10.71
C GLY A 324 56.64 12.63 9.43
N GLN A 325 57.23 13.23 8.39
CA GLN A 325 56.58 13.39 7.09
C GLN A 325 56.30 12.03 6.43
N LEU A 326 57.19 11.04 6.57
CA LEU A 326 56.97 9.69 6.08
C LEU A 326 55.78 9.03 6.77
N VAL A 327 55.67 9.14 8.10
CA VAL A 327 54.52 8.62 8.86
C VAL A 327 53.21 9.28 8.42
N VAL A 328 53.19 10.60 8.27
CA VAL A 328 52.01 11.32 7.75
C VAL A 328 51.63 10.87 6.33
N CYS A 329 52.62 10.64 5.46
CA CYS A 329 52.37 10.08 4.14
C CYS A 329 51.77 8.66 4.22
N LEU A 330 52.28 7.79 5.09
CA LEU A 330 51.73 6.44 5.29
C LEU A 330 50.31 6.47 5.87
N GLN A 331 50.03 7.37 6.81
CA GLN A 331 48.69 7.62 7.35
C GLN A 331 47.73 8.12 6.26
N SER A 332 48.18 9.01 5.39
CA SER A 332 47.35 9.50 4.27
C SER A 332 47.00 8.39 3.27
N LEU A 333 47.89 7.41 3.05
CA LEU A 333 47.63 6.25 2.20
C LEU A 333 46.62 5.28 2.83
N GLU A 334 46.66 5.13 4.15
CA GLU A 334 45.67 4.33 4.88
C GLU A 334 44.31 5.02 4.91
N ALA A 335 44.24 6.34 5.10
CA ALA A 335 42.98 7.08 5.02
C ALA A 335 42.30 6.91 3.63
N ILE A 336 43.10 6.78 2.57
CA ILE A 336 42.59 6.46 1.22
C ILE A 336 42.03 5.03 1.15
N TYR A 337 42.62 4.08 1.88
CA TYR A 337 42.08 2.71 1.99
C TYR A 337 40.71 2.67 2.68
N GLN A 338 40.42 3.63 3.58
CA GLN A 338 39.13 3.73 4.27
C GLN A 338 37.97 4.22 3.37
N PHE A 339 38.22 4.64 2.14
CA PHE A 339 37.14 4.94 1.20
C PHE A 339 36.44 3.66 0.70
N GLU A 340 35.18 3.77 0.28
CA GLU A 340 34.37 2.68 -0.31
C GLU A 340 34.88 2.26 -1.70
N ILE A 341 36.13 1.81 -1.78
CA ILE A 341 36.75 1.28 -2.98
C ILE A 341 37.02 -0.20 -2.72
N SER A 342 36.51 -1.08 -3.57
CA SER A 342 36.76 -2.52 -3.46
C SER A 342 38.20 -2.86 -3.85
N TRP A 343 39.10 -2.91 -2.87
CA TRP A 343 40.52 -3.23 -3.08
C TRP A 343 40.72 -4.72 -3.40
N ILE A 344 41.54 -5.01 -4.41
CA ILE A 344 41.89 -6.38 -4.85
C ILE A 344 43.27 -6.76 -4.25
N ASP A 345 43.51 -8.03 -3.98
CA ASP A 345 44.84 -8.53 -3.61
C ASP A 345 45.85 -8.33 -4.76
N PRO A 346 47.09 -7.84 -4.51
CA PRO A 346 47.76 -7.67 -3.22
C PRO A 346 47.63 -6.28 -2.59
N ALA A 347 46.93 -5.34 -3.24
CA ALA A 347 46.80 -3.97 -2.74
C ALA A 347 46.07 -3.93 -1.39
N LYS A 348 45.05 -4.79 -1.21
CA LYS A 348 44.37 -4.99 0.08
C LYS A 348 45.35 -5.36 1.19
N ALA A 349 46.21 -6.37 0.97
CA ALA A 349 47.19 -6.82 1.96
C ALA A 349 48.26 -5.76 2.30
N VAL A 350 48.71 -4.98 1.30
CA VAL A 350 49.69 -3.91 1.51
C VAL A 350 49.05 -2.76 2.29
N LEU A 351 47.88 -2.29 1.89
CA LEU A 351 47.21 -1.17 2.55
C LEU A 351 46.71 -1.55 3.95
N SER A 352 46.25 -2.78 4.17
CA SER A 352 45.90 -3.26 5.51
C SER A 352 47.11 -3.33 6.45
N SER A 353 48.32 -3.58 5.93
CA SER A 353 49.54 -3.54 6.74
C SER A 353 49.94 -2.13 7.18
N LEU A 354 49.47 -1.10 6.46
CA LEU A 354 49.69 0.31 6.80
C LEU A 354 48.77 0.81 7.93
N ALA A 355 47.72 0.07 8.29
CA ALA A 355 46.83 0.36 9.41
C ALA A 355 47.58 0.55 10.75
N ILE A 356 48.73 -0.10 10.92
CA ILE A 356 49.59 0.06 12.12
C ILE A 356 50.05 1.51 12.29
N PHE A 357 50.27 2.24 11.20
CA PHE A 357 50.69 3.64 11.24
C PHE A 357 49.52 4.61 11.41
N SER A 358 48.30 4.18 11.09
CA SER A 358 47.06 4.96 11.28
C SER A 358 46.63 5.04 12.73
N LEU A 359 47.13 4.15 13.60
CA LEU A 359 46.78 4.12 15.03
C LEU A 359 45.25 4.00 15.26
N ASP A 360 44.52 3.40 14.32
CA ASP A 360 43.11 2.98 14.49
C ASP A 360 43.08 1.76 15.44
N ILE A 361 43.45 2.00 16.70
CA ILE A 361 43.54 0.95 17.72
C ILE A 361 42.26 1.00 18.55
N GLU A 362 41.46 -0.05 18.42
CA GLU A 362 40.30 -0.27 19.28
C GLU A 362 40.77 -0.63 20.71
N PHE A 363 40.44 0.21 21.68
CA PHE A 363 40.80 -0.01 23.09
C PHE A 363 39.86 -1.00 23.80
N SER A 364 38.84 -1.52 23.11
CA SER A 364 37.81 -2.45 23.62
C SER A 364 38.37 -3.73 24.25
N CYS A 365 39.58 -4.14 23.89
CA CYS A 365 40.27 -5.30 24.47
C CYS A 365 40.93 -5.02 25.84
N ILE A 366 41.17 -3.75 26.22
CA ILE A 366 41.96 -3.39 27.41
C ILE A 366 41.23 -2.40 28.34
N LEU A 367 40.55 -1.40 27.79
CA LEU A 367 39.82 -0.38 28.53
C LEU A 367 38.32 -0.61 28.36
N ASP A 368 37.55 -0.34 29.42
CA ASP A 368 36.08 -0.25 29.36
C ASP A 368 35.75 1.21 28.98
N PRO A 369 35.44 1.55 27.72
CA PRO A 369 35.10 2.91 27.39
C PRO A 369 33.67 3.14 27.86
N GLN A 370 33.52 3.61 29.11
CA GLN A 370 32.24 4.09 29.64
C GLN A 370 31.76 5.34 28.87
N SER A 371 32.63 5.99 28.10
CA SER A 371 32.28 7.08 27.18
C SER A 371 33.30 7.22 26.05
N HIS A 372 32.84 7.61 24.85
CA HIS A 372 33.70 7.93 23.70
C HIS A 372 34.70 9.06 24.00
N VAL A 373 34.44 9.89 25.02
CA VAL A 373 35.35 10.96 25.47
C VAL A 373 36.60 10.37 26.12
N VAL A 374 36.46 9.26 26.86
CA VAL A 374 37.61 8.58 27.49
C VAL A 374 38.42 7.83 26.44
N GLU A 375 37.77 7.24 25.45
CA GLU A 375 38.44 6.58 24.33
C GLU A 375 39.24 7.58 23.47
N TYR A 376 38.58 8.65 23.01
CA TYR A 376 39.23 9.73 22.27
C TYR A 376 40.31 10.41 23.12
N GLY A 377 40.04 10.64 24.41
CA GLY A 377 41.01 11.17 25.37
C GLY A 377 42.23 10.26 25.54
N SER A 378 42.03 8.94 25.59
CA SER A 378 43.13 7.97 25.66
C SER A 378 43.93 7.91 24.36
N GLN A 379 43.28 8.00 23.18
CA GLN A 379 43.95 8.11 21.88
C GLN A 379 44.78 9.39 21.79
N LEU A 380 44.19 10.52 22.18
CA LEU A 380 44.81 11.84 22.13
C LEU A 380 45.96 12.00 23.13
N LEU A 381 45.86 11.41 24.32
CA LEU A 381 46.88 11.49 25.37
C LEU A 381 47.94 10.39 25.29
N ALA A 382 47.63 9.25 24.66
CA ALA A 382 48.61 8.20 24.42
C ALA A 382 49.81 8.77 23.64
N TYR A 383 49.58 9.57 22.61
CA TYR A 383 50.67 10.04 21.75
C TYR A 383 51.60 11.10 22.39
N PRO A 384 51.10 12.19 23.03
CA PRO A 384 51.93 13.12 23.79
C PRO A 384 52.64 12.45 24.97
N ALA A 385 51.98 11.54 25.69
CA ALA A 385 52.61 10.82 26.80
C ALA A 385 53.70 9.84 26.31
N VAL A 386 53.53 9.27 25.11
CA VAL A 386 54.51 8.41 24.43
C VAL A 386 55.67 9.22 23.84
N LEU A 387 55.45 10.44 23.36
CA LEU A 387 56.50 11.33 22.82
C LEU A 387 57.29 12.09 23.90
N LEU A 388 56.68 12.36 25.06
CA LEU A 388 57.29 13.11 26.17
C LEU A 388 57.89 12.22 27.27
N GLY A 389 57.67 10.91 27.21
CA GLY A 389 58.13 9.90 28.18
C GLY A 389 59.52 9.35 27.91
#